data_AF-A0A2V5LTG6-F1
#
_entry.id   AF-A0A2V5LTG6-F1
#
_cell.length_a   1.000
_cell.length_b   1.000
_cell.length_c   1.000
_cell.angle_alpha   90.00
_cell.angle_beta   90.00
_cell.angle_gamma   90.00
#
_symmetry.space_group_name_H-M   'P 1'
#
loop_
_entity.id
_entity.type
_entity.pdbx_description
1 polymer ?
#
loop_
_entity_poly.entity_id
_entity_poly.type
_entity_poly.pdbx_seq_one_letter_code
_entity_poly.pdbx_strand_id
1 'polypeptide(L)'
;ADYQTMDLTVGPHPMKLVREQLPNVWRAIDLAQAKHGSSIRIAGNVICRQRPGTAKGFVFISLEDETGVANAIVTPDLFEESRLLITEEPFLVIEGEVQNTDNVVLIKAQKIVPLISEGLVGSDSHDFH
;
A
#
# COMPACT_ATOMS: atom_id res chain seq x y z
N ALA A 1 -11.45 17.54 14.76
CA ALA A 1 -10.27 17.22 13.93
C ALA A 1 -10.73 16.16 12.95
N ASP A 2 -10.71 16.56 11.69
CA ASP A 2 -11.55 16.08 10.60
C ASP A 2 -11.05 14.76 10.02
N TYR A 3 -11.87 13.72 10.10
CA TYR A 3 -11.77 12.51 9.28
C TYR A 3 -13.20 12.08 8.92
N GLN A 4 -13.85 12.88 8.08
CA GLN A 4 -15.06 12.44 7.39
C GLN A 4 -14.65 11.75 6.10
N THR A 5 -14.44 10.44 6.23
CA THR A 5 -14.47 9.47 5.14
C THR A 5 -15.83 9.56 4.44
N MET A 6 -15.82 9.78 3.13
CA MET A 6 -16.80 9.27 2.15
C MET A 6 -16.51 9.97 0.82
N ASP A 7 -15.43 9.55 0.16
CA ASP A 7 -15.29 9.86 -1.26
C ASP A 7 -16.34 9.03 -2.02
N LEU A 8 -17.23 9.77 -2.68
CA LEU A 8 -18.29 9.27 -3.55
C LEU A 8 -17.67 8.42 -4.68
N THR A 9 -17.68 7.11 -4.51
CA THR A 9 -17.72 6.18 -5.65
C THR A 9 -19.10 5.53 -5.67
N VAL A 10 -19.84 5.70 -6.76
CA VAL A 10 -21.19 5.14 -6.96
C VAL A 10 -21.11 3.61 -7.23
N GLY A 11 -20.10 2.93 -6.67
CA GLY A 11 -19.76 1.53 -6.92
C GLY A 11 -18.76 1.00 -5.89
N PRO A 12 -18.55 -0.33 -5.85
CA PRO A 12 -17.59 -0.94 -4.92
C PRO A 12 -16.17 -0.42 -5.16
N HIS A 13 -15.41 -0.22 -4.09
CA HIS A 13 -14.00 0.18 -4.17
C HIS A 13 -13.22 -0.80 -5.08
N PRO A 14 -12.34 -0.34 -6.00
CA PRO A 14 -11.65 -1.21 -6.96
C PRO A 14 -10.90 -2.39 -6.32
N MET A 15 -10.32 -2.18 -5.14
CA MET A 15 -9.66 -3.26 -4.37
C MET A 15 -10.58 -4.43 -4.06
N LYS A 16 -11.89 -4.19 -3.89
CA LYS A 16 -12.87 -5.25 -3.63
C LYS A 16 -12.99 -6.22 -4.82
N LEU A 17 -12.77 -5.74 -6.05
CA LEU A 17 -12.88 -6.56 -7.26
C LEU A 17 -11.67 -7.50 -7.44
N VAL A 18 -10.50 -7.08 -6.98
CA VAL A 18 -9.25 -7.84 -7.12
C VAL A 18 -8.84 -8.59 -5.85
N ARG A 19 -9.57 -8.40 -4.73
CA ARG A 19 -9.22 -8.95 -3.41
C ARG A 19 -9.03 -10.46 -3.41
N GLU A 20 -9.87 -11.20 -4.14
CA GLU A 20 -9.79 -12.66 -4.22
C GLU A 20 -8.50 -13.15 -4.90
N GLN A 21 -7.87 -12.30 -5.72
CA GLN A 21 -6.65 -12.61 -6.47
C GLN A 21 -5.36 -12.25 -5.70
N LEU A 22 -5.47 -11.68 -4.49
CA LEU A 22 -4.35 -11.20 -3.68
C LEU A 22 -4.21 -12.02 -2.39
N PRO A 23 -3.88 -13.33 -2.47
CA PRO A 23 -3.74 -14.14 -1.28
C PRO A 23 -2.58 -13.62 -0.42
N ASN A 24 -2.84 -13.45 0.88
CA ASN A 24 -1.91 -12.96 1.91
C ASN A 24 -1.65 -11.44 1.92
N VAL A 25 -2.50 -10.64 1.27
CA VAL A 25 -2.52 -9.18 1.43
C VAL A 25 -3.50 -8.80 2.54
N TRP A 26 -3.00 -8.11 3.56
CA TRP A 26 -3.78 -7.62 4.69
C TRP A 26 -4.71 -6.47 4.26
N ARG A 27 -5.89 -6.43 4.87
CA ARG A 27 -6.81 -5.28 4.74
C ARG A 27 -6.44 -4.20 5.75
N ALA A 28 -6.74 -2.95 5.43
CA ALA A 28 -6.48 -1.83 6.34
C ALA A 28 -7.08 -2.05 7.74
N ILE A 29 -8.31 -2.59 7.82
CA ILE A 29 -9.00 -2.86 9.10
C ILE A 29 -8.30 -3.94 9.95
N ASP A 30 -7.56 -4.86 9.33
CA ASP A 30 -6.90 -5.96 10.04
C ASP A 30 -5.55 -5.51 10.64
N LEU A 31 -4.99 -4.37 10.18
CA LEU A 31 -3.68 -3.87 10.61
C LEU A 31 -3.59 -3.59 12.11
N ALA A 32 -4.70 -3.21 12.75
CA ALA A 32 -4.75 -2.98 14.20
C ALA A 32 -4.41 -4.25 15.01
N GLN A 33 -4.57 -5.44 14.43
CA GLN A 33 -4.25 -6.72 15.06
C GLN A 33 -2.81 -7.18 14.74
N ALA A 34 -2.11 -6.48 13.85
CA ALA A 34 -0.79 -6.88 13.43
C ALA A 34 0.24 -6.70 14.55
N LYS A 35 1.06 -7.72 14.75
CA LYS A 35 2.12 -7.71 15.76
C LYS A 35 3.27 -6.82 15.30
N HIS A 36 3.76 -5.94 16.17
CA HIS A 36 4.97 -5.16 15.93
C HIS A 36 6.14 -6.08 15.51
N GLY A 37 6.87 -5.70 14.47
CA GLY A 37 8.00 -6.46 13.91
C GLY A 37 7.60 -7.61 12.99
N SER A 38 6.30 -7.87 12.77
CA SER A 38 5.88 -8.87 11.78
C SER A 38 6.04 -8.33 10.35
N SER A 39 6.38 -9.20 9.41
CA SER A 39 6.37 -8.87 7.98
C SER A 39 4.99 -9.14 7.40
N ILE A 40 4.41 -8.14 6.75
CA ILE A 40 3.10 -8.24 6.10
C ILE A 40 3.13 -7.60 4.71
N ARG A 41 2.10 -7.90 3.92
CA ARG A 41 1.82 -7.23 2.64
C ARG A 41 0.52 -6.46 2.75
N ILE A 42 0.52 -5.22 2.29
CA ILE A 42 -0.67 -4.37 2.13
C ILE A 42 -0.79 -3.96 0.66
N ALA A 43 -2.01 -3.74 0.19
CA ALA A 43 -2.24 -3.24 -1.16
C ALA A 43 -3.42 -2.28 -1.18
N GLY A 44 -3.38 -1.30 -2.07
CA GLY A 44 -4.45 -0.32 -2.18
C GLY A 44 -4.20 0.73 -3.24
N ASN A 45 -5.21 1.59 -3.41
CA ASN A 45 -5.11 2.81 -4.19
C ASN A 45 -4.25 3.83 -3.44
N VAL A 46 -3.27 4.42 -4.09
CA VAL A 46 -2.41 5.43 -3.45
C VAL A 46 -3.15 6.76 -3.39
N ILE A 47 -3.66 7.10 -2.21
CA ILE A 47 -4.40 8.35 -1.97
C ILE A 47 -3.49 9.50 -1.54
N CYS A 48 -2.30 9.21 -1.01
CA CYS A 48 -1.36 10.25 -0.60
C CYS A 48 0.09 9.81 -0.72
N ARG A 49 0.96 10.75 -1.11
CA ARG A 49 2.42 10.61 -1.16
C ARG A 49 3.03 11.88 -0.56
N GLN A 50 3.71 11.76 0.57
CA GLN A 50 4.31 12.91 1.25
C GLN A 50 5.79 12.69 1.47
N ARG A 51 6.62 13.67 1.09
CA ARG A 51 8.05 13.70 1.40
C ARG A 51 8.33 14.99 2.20
N PRO A 52 8.08 15.00 3.53
CA PRO A 52 8.33 16.18 4.34
C PRO A 52 9.81 16.58 4.26
N GLY A 53 10.09 17.88 4.08
CA GLY A 53 11.47 18.37 4.00
C GLY A 53 12.31 18.08 5.26
N THR A 54 11.65 17.87 6.40
CA THR A 54 12.28 17.55 7.69
C THR A 54 12.50 16.05 7.91
N ALA A 55 11.89 15.18 7.10
CA ALA A 55 11.90 13.73 7.31
C ALA A 55 13.14 13.05 6.71
N LYS A 56 14.28 13.75 6.57
CA LYS A 56 15.56 13.19 6.05
C LYS A 56 15.40 12.38 4.75
N GLY A 57 14.46 12.76 3.89
CA GLY A 57 14.20 12.08 2.62
C GLY A 57 13.26 10.87 2.68
N PHE A 58 12.72 10.50 3.84
CA PHE A 58 11.69 9.48 3.95
C PHE A 58 10.40 9.92 3.24
N VAL A 59 9.71 8.94 2.66
CA VAL A 59 8.43 9.15 1.97
C VAL A 59 7.34 8.38 2.70
N PHE A 60 6.21 9.05 2.93
CA PHE A 60 5.01 8.47 3.50
C PHE A 60 4.01 8.22 2.38
N ILE A 61 3.46 7.00 2.35
CA ILE A 61 2.48 6.57 1.36
C ILE A 61 1.24 6.10 2.12
N SER A 62 0.07 6.60 1.73
CA SER A 62 -1.22 6.12 2.23
C SER A 62 -1.91 5.34 1.13
N LEU A 63 -2.24 4.08 1.42
CA LEU A 63 -2.97 3.18 0.56
C LEU A 63 -4.40 3.02 1.07
N GLU A 64 -5.38 3.17 0.20
CA GLU A 64 -6.80 2.96 0.48
C GLU A 64 -7.27 1.62 -0.09
N ASP A 65 -8.01 0.88 0.72
CA ASP A 65 -8.74 -0.31 0.30
C ASP A 65 -10.21 -0.21 0.71
N GLU A 66 -10.99 -1.26 0.43
CA GLU A 66 -12.43 -1.30 0.73
C GLU A 66 -12.78 -1.26 2.23
N THR A 67 -11.78 -1.31 3.11
CA THR A 67 -11.93 -1.34 4.56
C THR A 67 -11.32 -0.12 5.27
N GLY A 68 -10.54 0.70 4.58
CA GLY A 68 -9.95 1.91 5.12
C GLY A 68 -8.57 2.24 4.55
N VAL A 69 -7.76 2.95 5.34
CA VAL A 69 -6.45 3.45 4.93
C VAL A 69 -5.33 2.74 5.70
N ALA A 70 -4.36 2.22 4.95
CA ALA A 70 -3.09 1.69 5.45
C ALA A 70 -1.97 2.69 5.15
N ASN A 71 -1.08 2.93 6.12
CA ASN A 71 0.04 3.85 5.97
C ASN A 71 1.37 3.09 5.89
N ALA A 72 2.23 3.51 4.99
CA ALA A 72 3.58 2.98 4.82
C ALA A 72 4.62 4.10 4.85
N ILE A 73 5.82 3.74 5.29
CA ILE A 73 7.01 4.61 5.24
C ILE A 73 8.08 3.94 4.39
N VAL A 74 8.63 4.70 3.46
CA VAL A 74 9.66 4.30 2.51
C VAL A 74 10.94 5.02 2.85
N THR A 75 12.03 4.27 2.97
CA THR A 75 13.37 4.84 3.17
C THR A 75 13.81 5.62 1.93
N PRO A 76 14.73 6.59 2.07
CA PRO A 76 15.28 7.30 0.92
C PRO A 76 15.84 6.35 -0.15
N ASP A 77 16.58 5.32 0.28
CA ASP A 77 17.22 4.36 -0.63
C ASP A 77 16.17 3.56 -1.43
N LEU A 78 15.14 3.04 -0.76
CA LEU A 78 14.05 2.31 -1.43
C LEU A 78 13.21 3.23 -2.33
N PHE A 79 13.03 4.50 -1.92
CA PHE A 79 12.35 5.47 -2.76
C PHE A 79 13.11 5.75 -4.05
N GLU A 80 14.42 5.93 -4.00
CA GLU A 80 15.21 6.17 -5.21
C GLU A 80 15.26 4.93 -6.12
N GLU A 81 15.30 3.71 -5.55
CA GLU A 81 15.22 2.45 -6.30
C GLU A 81 13.86 2.27 -7.00
N SER A 82 12.76 2.57 -6.31
CA SER A 82 11.40 2.37 -6.78
C SER A 82 10.71 3.68 -7.20
N ARG A 83 11.49 4.71 -7.57
CA ARG A 83 10.98 6.08 -7.72
C ARG A 83 9.84 6.20 -8.73
N LEU A 84 9.99 5.55 -9.88
CA LEU A 84 8.99 5.57 -10.94
C LEU A 84 7.69 4.92 -10.47
N LEU A 85 7.78 3.72 -9.88
CA LEU A 85 6.64 2.99 -9.32
C LEU A 85 5.90 3.82 -8.28
N ILE A 86 6.63 4.37 -7.31
CA ILE A 86 6.02 5.17 -6.23
C ILE A 86 5.34 6.43 -6.78
N THR A 87 5.91 7.05 -7.82
CA THR A 87 5.41 8.35 -8.33
C THR A 87 4.25 8.19 -9.30
N GLU A 88 4.27 7.16 -10.15
CA GLU A 88 3.36 7.03 -11.29
C GLU A 88 2.23 6.02 -11.05
N GLU A 89 2.47 4.97 -10.27
CA GLU A 89 1.48 3.89 -10.12
C GLU A 89 0.35 4.28 -9.16
N PRO A 90 -0.92 4.21 -9.59
CA PRO A 90 -2.07 4.50 -8.74
C PRO A 90 -2.36 3.37 -7.75
N PHE A 91 -1.95 2.13 -8.04
CA PHE A 91 -2.17 0.98 -7.16
C PHE A 91 -0.87 0.26 -6.86
N LEU A 92 -0.56 0.11 -5.58
CA LEU A 92 0.68 -0.48 -5.11
C LEU A 92 0.40 -1.65 -4.17
N VAL A 93 1.32 -2.62 -4.18
CA VAL A 93 1.52 -3.57 -3.08
C VAL A 93 2.81 -3.20 -2.37
N ILE A 94 2.74 -3.08 -1.06
CA ILE A 94 3.87 -2.78 -0.19
C ILE A 94 4.04 -3.97 0.77
N GLU A 95 5.19 -4.60 0.68
CA GLU A 95 5.68 -5.57 1.66
C GLU A 95 6.60 -4.85 2.65
N GLY A 96 6.41 -5.10 3.93
CA GLY A 96 7.21 -4.44 4.93
C GLY A 96 6.97 -4.90 6.35
N GLU A 97 7.76 -4.32 7.25
CA GLU A 97 7.70 -4.62 8.67
C GLU A 97 6.70 -3.71 9.38
N VAL A 98 5.82 -4.30 10.17
CA VAL A 98 4.83 -3.58 10.98
C VAL A 98 5.52 -2.80 12.09
N GLN A 99 5.41 -1.48 12.04
CA GLN A 99 5.76 -0.57 13.11
C GLN A 99 4.46 -0.14 13.80
N ASN A 100 4.15 -0.77 14.92
CA ASN A 100 3.06 -0.36 15.79
C ASN A 100 3.62 0.52 16.92
N THR A 101 3.26 1.81 16.92
CA THR A 101 3.69 2.81 17.91
C THR A 101 2.46 3.61 18.34
N ASP A 102 2.19 3.67 19.65
CA ASP A 102 1.08 4.45 20.22
C ASP A 102 -0.27 4.22 19.51
N ASN A 103 -0.56 2.96 19.17
CA ASN A 103 -1.79 2.52 18.50
C ASN A 103 -1.93 3.00 17.03
N VAL A 104 -0.86 3.55 16.45
CA VAL A 104 -0.75 3.86 15.02
C VAL A 104 0.09 2.79 14.36
N VAL A 105 -0.48 2.13 13.35
CA VAL A 105 0.20 1.08 12.59
C VAL A 105 0.75 1.69 11.30
N LEU A 106 2.06 1.56 11.13
CA LEU A 106 2.80 2.02 9.96
C LEU A 106 3.61 0.86 9.40
N ILE A 107 3.63 0.69 8.08
CA ILE A 107 4.40 -0.37 7.43
C ILE A 107 5.72 0.21 6.94
N LYS A 108 6.83 -0.24 7.53
CA LYS A 108 8.16 0.10 7.03
C LYS A 108 8.43 -0.72 5.77
N ALA A 109 8.29 -0.08 4.61
CA ALA A 109 8.41 -0.71 3.31
C ALA A 109 9.80 -1.32 3.13
N GLN A 110 9.82 -2.56 2.63
CA GLN A 110 11.02 -3.30 2.23
C GLN A 110 10.98 -3.60 0.74
N LYS A 111 9.79 -3.81 0.17
CA LYS A 111 9.58 -4.04 -1.25
C LYS A 111 8.27 -3.40 -1.70
N ILE A 112 8.29 -2.81 -2.90
CA ILE A 112 7.13 -2.15 -3.51
C ILE A 112 6.98 -2.68 -4.93
N VAL A 113 5.78 -3.09 -5.29
CA VAL A 113 5.46 -3.59 -6.64
C VAL A 113 4.11 -3.01 -7.09
N PRO A 114 3.89 -2.86 -8.42
CA PRO A 114 2.58 -2.46 -8.93
C PRO A 114 1.56 -3.57 -8.69
N LEU A 115 0.34 -3.19 -8.28
CA LEU A 115 -0.75 -4.15 -8.03
C LEU A 115 -1.11 -4.99 -9.25
N ILE A 116 -1.03 -4.38 -10.42
CA ILE A 116 -1.36 -4.99 -11.71
C ILE A 116 -0.44 -6.20 -11.97
N SER A 117 0.81 -6.19 -11.52
CA SER A 117 1.70 -7.33 -11.66
C SER A 117 1.35 -8.51 -10.73
N GLU A 118 0.71 -8.30 -9.57
CA GLU A 118 0.28 -9.42 -8.71
C GLU A 118 -1.07 -10.01 -9.13
N GLY A 119 -2.00 -9.20 -9.63
CA GLY A 119 -3.30 -9.67 -10.14
C GLY A 119 -3.21 -10.38 -11.50
N LEU A 120 -2.24 -10.00 -12.35
CA LEU A 120 -2.06 -10.61 -13.68
C LEU A 120 -1.20 -11.87 -13.68
N VAL A 121 -0.48 -12.23 -12.60
CA VAL A 121 0.28 -13.50 -12.57
C VAL A 121 -0.65 -14.73 -12.58
N GLY A 122 -1.96 -14.54 -12.35
CA GLY A 122 -3.00 -15.56 -12.56
C GLY A 122 -3.60 -15.60 -13.97
N SER A 123 -3.16 -14.75 -14.90
CA SER A 123 -3.48 -14.85 -16.32
C SER A 123 -2.18 -15.11 -17.06
N ASP A 124 -2.03 -16.31 -17.61
CA ASP A 124 -0.90 -16.70 -18.46
C ASP A 124 -0.43 -15.51 -19.30
N SER A 125 0.80 -15.08 -19.01
CA SER A 125 1.53 -14.12 -19.82
C SER A 125 1.76 -14.77 -21.18
N HIS A 126 0.83 -14.55 -22.12
CA HIS A 126 1.12 -14.71 -23.53
C HIS A 126 2.05 -13.55 -23.94
N ASP A 127 3.34 -13.74 -23.70
CA ASP A 127 4.40 -13.01 -24.39
C ASP A 127 4.15 -13.14 -25.89
N PHE A 128 3.85 -12.02 -26.56
CA PHE A 128 3.84 -11.95 -28.01
C PHE A 128 5.26 -11.70 -28.51
N HIS A 129 5.72 -12.57 -29.42
CA HIS A 129 6.93 -12.42 -30.24
C HIS A 129 6.66 -11.52 -31.45
#